data_AF-A0ABD1RV30-F1
#
_entry.id   AF-A0ABD1RV30-F1
#
_cell.length_a   1.000
_cell.length_b   1.000
_cell.length_c   1.000
_cell.angle_alpha   90.00
_cell.angle_beta   90.00
_cell.angle_gamma   90.00
#
_symmetry.space_group_name_H-M   'P 1'
#
loop_
_entity.id
_entity.type
_entity.pdbx_description
1 polymer ?
#
loop_
_entity_poly.entity_id
_entity_poly.type
_entity_poly.pdbx_seq_one_letter_code
_entity_poly.pdbx_strand_id
1 'polypeptide(L)'
;MLDHKLEPLIIAGIILNQPFFGGKNRTRSELKLATDQYFPLPVQDLLWELALPLGTDRDHRFCNPFIDGPMKEKIKHLGRCLVIGFGGDPLIDRQQNFVQMLVQQGVLVEARFDDVGFHGIHLIDTRRASAIFNFIKEFV
;
A
#
# COMPACT_ATOMS: atom_id res chain seq x y z
N MET A 1 9.58 -8.12 13.80
CA MET A 1 10.03 -6.73 13.61
C MET A 1 9.42 -5.78 14.64
N LEU A 2 8.11 -5.81 14.88
CA LEU A 2 7.48 -5.05 15.97
C LEU A 2 7.66 -5.69 17.37
N ASP A 3 8.09 -6.95 17.43
CA ASP A 3 8.34 -7.69 18.68
C ASP A 3 9.81 -7.62 19.14
N HIS A 4 10.65 -6.84 18.46
CA HIS A 4 12.07 -6.69 18.79
C HIS A 4 12.36 -5.24 19.18
N LYS A 5 13.07 -5.06 20.29
CA LYS A 5 13.60 -3.75 20.66
C LYS A 5 14.63 -3.32 19.62
N LEU A 6 14.37 -2.23 18.93
CA LEU A 6 15.27 -1.65 17.93
C LEU A 6 16.26 -0.65 18.55
N GLU A 7 16.27 -0.49 19.88
CA GLU A 7 17.13 0.47 20.59
C GLU A 7 18.61 0.39 20.16
N PRO A 8 19.27 1.53 19.86
CA PRO A 8 18.79 2.91 20.02
C PRO A 8 18.00 3.47 18.82
N LEU A 9 17.69 2.66 17.80
CA LEU A 9 16.97 3.11 16.60
C LEU A 9 15.49 3.40 16.92
N ILE A 10 15.03 4.58 16.51
CA ILE A 10 13.64 5.03 16.61
C ILE A 10 13.08 5.21 15.20
N ILE A 11 11.95 4.54 14.90
CA ILE A 11 11.21 4.75 13.65
C ILE A 11 10.29 5.96 13.86
N ALA A 12 10.63 7.09 13.24
CA ALA A 12 9.87 8.34 13.35
C ALA A 12 8.54 8.33 12.57
N GLY A 13 8.46 7.53 11.51
CA GLY A 13 7.27 7.38 10.69
C GLY A 13 7.50 6.44 9.51
N ILE A 14 6.43 6.14 8.77
CA ILE A 14 6.46 5.25 7.61
C ILE A 14 5.79 5.95 6.43
N ILE A 15 6.45 5.96 5.28
CA ILE A 15 5.91 6.52 4.03
C ILE A 15 5.65 5.37 3.06
N LEU A 16 4.41 5.25 2.59
CA LEU A 16 3.93 4.20 1.68
C LEU A 16 3.43 4.85 0.40
N ASN A 17 4.27 4.88 -0.63
CA ASN A 17 3.90 5.37 -1.95
C ASN A 17 3.34 4.23 -2.81
N GLN A 18 2.03 4.27 -3.08
CA GLN A 18 1.30 3.27 -3.88
C GLN A 18 1.57 1.82 -3.41
N PRO A 19 1.36 1.50 -2.11
CA PRO A 19 1.73 0.19 -1.58
C PRO A 19 1.02 -0.94 -2.33
N PHE A 20 1.79 -1.97 -2.69
CA PHE A 20 1.27 -3.12 -3.42
C PHE A 20 0.73 -4.17 -2.45
N PHE A 21 -0.60 -4.21 -2.34
CA PHE A 21 -1.33 -5.27 -1.66
C PHE A 21 -2.11 -6.10 -2.68
N GLY A 22 -2.42 -7.34 -2.34
CA GLY A 22 -3.26 -8.22 -3.14
C GLY A 22 -4.31 -8.93 -2.28
N GLY A 23 -4.85 -10.00 -2.85
CA GLY A 23 -5.88 -10.85 -2.25
C GLY A 23 -6.42 -11.82 -3.28
N LYS A 24 -7.00 -12.93 -2.82
CA LYS A 24 -7.61 -13.92 -3.72
C LYS A 24 -8.80 -13.34 -4.48
N ASN A 25 -9.66 -12.63 -3.76
CA ASN A 25 -10.83 -11.96 -4.34
C ASN A 25 -10.43 -10.60 -4.91
N ARG A 26 -11.00 -10.28 -6.09
CA ARG A 26 -10.74 -9.00 -6.76
C ARG A 26 -11.53 -7.85 -6.15
N THR A 27 -10.91 -6.68 -6.08
CA THR A 27 -11.60 -5.43 -5.74
C THR A 27 -12.34 -4.86 -6.96
N ARG A 28 -13.12 -3.80 -6.75
CA ARG A 28 -13.83 -3.12 -7.85
C ARG A 28 -12.84 -2.43 -8.78
N SER A 29 -11.82 -1.77 -8.22
CA SER A 29 -10.76 -1.11 -8.99
C SER A 29 -9.97 -2.10 -9.86
N GLU A 30 -9.61 -3.25 -9.31
CA GLU A 30 -8.88 -4.30 -10.04
C GLU A 30 -9.68 -4.83 -11.23
N LEU A 31 -10.99 -5.06 -11.05
CA LEU A 31 -11.86 -5.52 -12.14
C LEU A 31 -12.08 -4.42 -13.19
N LYS A 32 -12.29 -3.17 -12.75
CA LYS A 32 -12.48 -2.02 -13.65
C LYS A 32 -11.24 -1.75 -14.50
N LEU A 33 -10.06 -1.96 -13.93
CA LEU A 33 -8.76 -1.68 -14.54
C LEU A 33 -8.01 -2.98 -14.88
N ALA A 34 -8.74 -4.06 -15.20
CA ALA A 34 -8.17 -5.38 -15.39
C ALA A 34 -7.11 -5.46 -16.50
N THR A 35 -7.31 -4.65 -17.54
CA THR A 35 -6.43 -4.51 -18.71
C THR A 35 -5.70 -3.17 -18.71
N ASP A 36 -5.39 -2.62 -17.54
CA ASP A 36 -4.61 -1.38 -17.42
C ASP A 36 -3.29 -1.47 -18.21
N GLN A 37 -2.86 -0.35 -18.79
CA GLN A 37 -1.68 -0.34 -19.66
C GLN A 37 -0.37 -0.45 -18.88
N TYR A 38 -0.36 -0.03 -17.62
CA TYR A 38 0.85 0.04 -16.80
C TYR A 38 0.94 -1.13 -15.81
N PHE A 39 -0.18 -1.55 -15.24
CA PHE A 39 -0.20 -2.58 -14.21
C PHE A 39 -1.41 -3.53 -14.27
N PRO A 40 -1.61 -4.27 -15.38
CA PRO A 40 -2.78 -5.12 -15.58
C PRO A 40 -2.79 -6.34 -14.64
N LEU A 41 -3.97 -6.96 -14.47
CA LEU A 41 -4.14 -8.07 -13.52
C LEU A 41 -3.20 -9.27 -13.73
N PRO A 42 -2.91 -9.73 -14.98
CA PRO A 42 -1.97 -10.83 -15.18
C PRO A 42 -0.55 -10.52 -14.66
N VAL A 43 -0.12 -9.26 -14.74
CA VAL A 43 1.17 -8.82 -14.17
C VAL A 43 1.13 -8.87 -12.65
N GLN A 44 0.05 -8.37 -12.04
CA GLN A 44 -0.14 -8.43 -10.59
C GLN A 44 -0.15 -9.87 -10.07
N ASP A 45 -0.84 -10.77 -10.78
CA ASP A 45 -0.93 -12.19 -10.43
C ASP A 45 0.44 -12.87 -10.50
N LEU A 46 1.19 -12.64 -11.58
CA LEU A 46 2.53 -13.18 -11.75
C LEU A 46 3.50 -12.67 -10.68
N LEU A 47 3.46 -11.38 -10.35
CA LEU A 47 4.31 -10.82 -9.29
C LEU A 47 4.04 -11.47 -7.93
N TRP A 48 2.77 -11.75 -7.61
CA TRP A 48 2.44 -12.46 -6.37
C TRP A 48 2.82 -13.94 -6.42
N GLU A 49 2.65 -14.62 -7.55
CA GLU A 49 3.08 -16.01 -7.72
C GLU A 49 4.60 -16.15 -7.50
N LEU A 50 5.38 -15.19 -8.00
CA LEU A 50 6.84 -15.19 -7.85
C LEU A 50 7.31 -14.78 -6.44
N ALA A 51 6.55 -13.95 -5.73
CA ALA A 51 6.94 -13.41 -4.43
C ALA A 51 6.49 -14.26 -3.24
N LEU A 52 5.41 -15.05 -3.39
CA LEU A 52 4.82 -15.80 -2.30
C LEU A 52 5.46 -17.19 -2.10
N PRO A 53 5.43 -17.74 -0.87
CA PRO A 53 5.89 -19.11 -0.64
C PRO A 53 5.12 -20.12 -1.50
N LEU A 54 5.82 -21.13 -1.99
CA LEU A 54 5.22 -22.21 -2.79
C LEU A 54 4.03 -22.84 -2.06
N GLY A 55 2.94 -23.06 -2.81
CA GLY A 55 1.72 -23.67 -2.28
C GLY A 55 0.81 -22.71 -1.49
N THR A 56 1.17 -21.43 -1.38
CA THR A 56 0.29 -20.40 -0.81
C THR A 56 -0.48 -19.66 -1.90
N ASP A 57 -1.60 -19.05 -1.52
CA ASP A 57 -2.36 -18.17 -2.40
C ASP A 57 -2.24 -16.71 -1.97
N ARG A 58 -2.92 -15.82 -2.68
CA ARG A 58 -2.85 -14.37 -2.46
C ARG A 58 -3.54 -13.88 -1.18
N ASP A 59 -4.19 -14.77 -0.43
CA ASP A 59 -4.64 -14.46 0.92
C ASP A 59 -3.51 -14.69 1.95
N HIS A 60 -2.31 -15.09 1.53
CA HIS A 60 -1.14 -15.08 2.41
C HIS A 60 -0.86 -13.68 2.99
N ARG A 61 -0.46 -13.60 4.27
CA ARG A 61 -0.22 -12.35 5.04
C ARG A 61 0.75 -11.34 4.44
N PHE A 62 1.61 -11.75 3.50
CA PHE A 62 2.51 -10.85 2.76
C PHE A 62 1.82 -10.14 1.60
N CYS A 63 0.75 -10.74 1.06
CA CYS A 63 -0.06 -10.22 -0.03
C CYS A 63 -1.29 -9.48 0.51
N ASN A 64 -2.03 -10.12 1.42
CA ASN A 64 -3.28 -9.62 1.97
C ASN A 64 -3.18 -9.40 3.49
N PRO A 65 -2.79 -8.20 3.96
CA PRO A 65 -2.68 -7.91 5.39
C PRO A 65 -4.05 -7.77 6.09
N PHE A 66 -5.16 -7.73 5.36
CA PHE A 66 -6.49 -7.41 5.90
C PHE A 66 -7.15 -8.58 6.64
N ILE A 67 -6.69 -9.80 6.37
CA ILE A 67 -7.27 -11.04 6.91
C ILE A 67 -6.50 -11.61 8.11
N ASP A 68 -5.27 -11.15 8.32
CA ASP A 68 -4.40 -11.62 9.41
C ASP A 68 -4.72 -10.84 10.70
N GLY A 69 -5.52 -11.44 11.59
CA GLY A 69 -5.89 -10.85 12.89
C GLY A 69 -4.68 -10.43 13.74
N PRO A 70 -3.67 -11.30 13.93
CA PRO A 70 -2.39 -10.93 14.55
C PRO A 70 -1.69 -9.73 13.91
N MET A 71 -1.82 -9.50 12.60
CA MET A 71 -1.24 -8.33 11.95
C MET A 71 -1.94 -7.03 12.38
N LYS A 72 -3.27 -7.05 12.54
CA LYS A 72 -4.04 -5.88 12.98
C LYS A 72 -3.58 -5.38 14.34
N GLU A 73 -3.36 -6.29 15.29
CA GLU A 73 -2.86 -5.94 16.63
C GLU A 73 -1.46 -5.35 16.61
N LYS A 74 -0.63 -5.73 15.63
CA LYS A 74 0.72 -5.17 15.48
C LYS A 74 0.71 -3.79 14.85
N ILE A 75 -0.25 -3.51 13.96
CA ILE A 75 -0.36 -2.24 13.24
C ILE A 75 -0.55 -1.05 14.19
N LYS A 76 -1.22 -1.22 15.34
CA LYS A 76 -1.39 -0.14 16.33
C LYS A 76 -0.07 0.40 16.90
N HIS A 77 1.02 -0.35 16.76
CA HIS A 77 2.36 0.04 17.21
C HIS A 77 3.16 0.77 16.12
N LEU A 78 2.58 0.96 14.94
CA LEU A 78 3.19 1.83 13.94
C LEU A 78 3.15 3.29 14.43
N GLY A 79 4.22 4.03 14.13
CA GLY A 79 4.23 5.48 14.30
C GLY A 79 3.31 6.18 13.31
N ARG A 80 3.57 7.47 13.04
CA ARG A 80 2.84 8.19 12.00
C ARG A 80 3.05 7.53 10.63
N CYS A 81 2.01 7.50 9.81
CA CYS A 81 2.04 6.93 8.46
C CYS A 81 1.62 7.97 7.41
N LEU A 82 2.33 8.06 6.30
CA LEU A 82 1.91 8.73 5.07
C LEU A 82 1.59 7.67 4.02
N VAL A 83 0.37 7.68 3.47
CA VAL A 83 -0.05 6.79 2.38
C VAL A 83 -0.41 7.63 1.16
N ILE A 84 0.21 7.34 0.02
CA ILE A 84 0.02 8.06 -1.23
C ILE A 84 -0.57 7.09 -2.27
N GLY A 85 -1.57 7.53 -3.03
CA GLY A 85 -2.20 6.71 -4.08
C GLY A 85 -2.88 7.54 -5.17
N PHE A 86 -3.27 6.88 -6.26
CA PHE A 86 -3.85 7.53 -7.44
C PHE A 86 -5.07 6.76 -7.98
N GLY A 87 -6.09 7.47 -8.47
CA GLY A 87 -7.37 6.88 -8.87
C GLY A 87 -7.34 5.91 -10.06
N GLY A 88 -6.35 6.05 -10.97
CA GLY A 88 -6.12 5.11 -12.07
C GLY A 88 -5.16 3.97 -11.73
N ASP A 89 -4.76 3.82 -10.46
CA ASP A 89 -4.05 2.64 -9.98
C ASP A 89 -5.06 1.49 -9.74
N PRO A 90 -4.90 0.31 -10.38
CA PRO A 90 -5.75 -0.86 -10.11
C PRO A 90 -5.84 -1.24 -8.63
N LEU A 91 -4.82 -0.92 -7.84
CA LEU A 91 -4.71 -1.25 -6.41
C LEU A 91 -5.40 -0.25 -5.48
N ILE A 92 -6.00 0.82 -6.01
CA ILE A 92 -6.51 1.95 -5.21
C ILE A 92 -7.47 1.50 -4.09
N ASP A 93 -8.38 0.57 -4.35
CA ASP A 93 -9.30 0.05 -3.34
C ASP A 93 -8.53 -0.60 -2.16
N ARG A 94 -7.45 -1.34 -2.45
CA ARG A 94 -6.64 -2.00 -1.41
C ARG A 94 -5.83 -0.97 -0.63
N GLN A 95 -5.29 0.05 -1.29
CA GLN A 95 -4.56 1.15 -0.65
C GLN A 95 -5.48 1.93 0.31
N GLN A 96 -6.72 2.20 -0.11
CA GLN A 96 -7.73 2.86 0.73
C GLN A 96 -8.18 1.97 1.89
N ASN A 97 -8.39 0.67 1.67
CA ASN A 97 -8.68 -0.28 2.75
C ASN A 97 -7.57 -0.34 3.80
N PHE A 98 -6.31 -0.22 3.37
CA PHE A 98 -5.17 -0.15 4.29
C PHE A 98 -5.19 1.13 5.14
N VAL A 99 -5.50 2.28 4.55
CA VAL A 99 -5.70 3.52 5.31
C VAL A 99 -6.83 3.38 6.33
N GLN A 100 -7.96 2.79 5.95
CA GLN A 100 -9.06 2.55 6.88
C GLN A 100 -8.64 1.66 8.05
N MET A 101 -7.89 0.59 7.78
CA MET A 101 -7.37 -0.29 8.83
C MET A 101 -6.42 0.46 9.77
N LEU A 102 -5.51 1.30 9.26
CA LEU A 102 -4.62 2.11 10.09
C LEU A 102 -5.40 3.05 11.01
N VAL A 103 -6.39 3.77 10.47
CA VAL A 103 -7.25 4.69 11.22
C VAL A 103 -8.04 3.94 12.31
N GLN A 104 -8.60 2.78 11.99
CA GLN A 104 -9.33 1.94 12.95
C GLN A 104 -8.45 1.44 14.10
N GLN A 105 -7.15 1.25 13.85
CA GLN A 105 -6.17 0.85 14.87
C GLN A 105 -5.57 2.04 15.64
N GLY A 106 -6.07 3.27 15.42
CA GLY A 106 -5.60 4.47 16.11
C GLY A 106 -4.25 5.01 15.63
N VAL A 107 -3.77 4.55 14.48
CA VAL A 107 -2.53 5.06 13.88
C VAL A 107 -2.77 6.47 13.35
N LEU A 108 -1.80 7.36 13.53
CA LEU A 108 -1.83 8.70 12.94
C LEU A 108 -1.53 8.60 11.44
N VAL A 109 -2.54 8.79 10.58
CA VAL A 109 -2.40 8.63 9.13
C VAL A 109 -2.61 9.95 8.41
N GLU A 110 -1.67 10.27 7.52
CA GLU A 110 -1.84 11.24 6.44
C GLU A 110 -2.09 10.47 5.14
N ALA A 111 -3.22 10.72 4.49
CA ALA A 111 -3.62 10.06 3.25
C ALA A 111 -3.66 11.08 2.10
N ARG A 112 -2.82 10.89 1.08
CA ARG A 112 -2.74 11.75 -0.10
C ARG A 112 -3.16 10.95 -1.34
N PHE A 113 -4.44 11.06 -1.69
CA PHE A 113 -5.00 10.43 -2.88
C PHE A 113 -5.41 11.48 -3.91
N ASP A 114 -5.02 11.27 -5.16
CA ASP A 114 -5.43 12.09 -6.30
C ASP A 114 -6.22 11.23 -7.28
N ASP A 115 -7.39 11.70 -7.70
CA ASP A 115 -8.26 10.95 -8.63
C ASP A 115 -7.60 10.72 -9.99
N VAL A 116 -6.61 11.54 -10.36
CA VAL A 116 -5.90 11.50 -11.64
C VAL A 116 -4.48 10.98 -11.46
N GLY A 117 -4.20 9.84 -12.07
CA GLY A 117 -2.87 9.26 -12.16
C GLY A 117 -2.95 7.76 -12.37
N PHE A 118 -1.81 7.09 -12.37
CA PHE A 118 -1.72 5.64 -12.53
C PHE A 118 -0.56 5.09 -11.68
N HIS A 119 -0.43 3.76 -11.62
CA HIS A 119 0.64 3.12 -10.86
C HIS A 119 2.03 3.57 -11.35
N GLY A 120 2.85 4.15 -10.47
CA GLY A 120 4.19 4.61 -10.85
C GLY A 120 4.25 5.93 -11.64
N ILE A 121 3.16 6.71 -11.71
CA ILE A 121 3.11 7.98 -12.49
C ILE A 121 4.27 8.96 -12.19
N HIS A 122 4.79 8.95 -10.96
CA HIS A 122 5.90 9.80 -10.54
C HIS A 122 7.22 9.49 -11.27
N LEU A 123 7.34 8.32 -11.91
CA LEU A 123 8.50 7.96 -12.73
C LEU A 123 8.45 8.60 -14.13
N ILE A 124 7.30 9.15 -14.52
CA ILE A 124 7.05 9.68 -15.86
C ILE A 124 6.72 11.19 -15.81
N ASP A 125 5.88 11.62 -14.87
CA ASP A 125 5.50 13.03 -14.70
C ASP A 125 6.26 13.68 -13.54
N THR A 126 7.21 14.56 -13.86
CA THR A 126 8.04 15.29 -12.90
C THR A 126 7.23 16.22 -11.98
N ARG A 127 6.03 16.63 -12.38
CA ARG A 127 5.12 17.41 -11.52
C ARG A 127 4.54 16.53 -10.42
N ARG A 128 4.20 15.28 -10.73
CA ARG A 128 3.75 14.29 -9.74
C ARG A 128 4.91 13.88 -8.81
N ALA A 129 6.12 13.72 -9.34
CA ALA A 129 7.30 13.51 -8.51
C ALA A 129 7.53 14.67 -7.52
N SER A 130 7.49 15.91 -8.02
CA SER A 130 7.62 17.12 -7.18
C SER A 130 6.54 17.20 -6.10
N ALA A 131 5.30 16.86 -6.43
CA ALA A 131 4.21 16.83 -5.45
C ALA A 131 4.45 15.79 -4.34
N ILE A 132 4.88 14.58 -4.70
CA ILE A 132 5.24 13.53 -3.73
C ILE A 132 6.39 14.00 -2.83
N PHE A 133 7.42 14.64 -3.37
CA PHE A 133 8.52 15.18 -2.55
C PHE A 133 8.05 16.25 -1.57
N ASN A 134 7.09 17.09 -1.96
CA ASN A 134 6.51 18.07 -1.04
C ASN A 134 5.72 17.39 0.08
N PHE A 135 4.92 16.36 -0.22
CA PHE A 135 4.23 15.59 0.82
C PHE A 135 5.21 14.93 1.79
N ILE A 136 6.30 14.36 1.28
CA ILE A 136 7.35 13.76 2.10
C ILE A 136 8.02 14.82 2.99
N LYS A 137 8.31 16.02 2.45
CA LYS A 137 8.92 17.13 3.18
C LYS A 137 7.99 17.70 4.27
N GLU A 138 6.68 17.70 4.04
CA GLU A 138 5.69 18.11 5.06
C GLU A 138 5.56 17.06 6.17
N PHE A 139 5.75 15.78 5.83
CA PHE A 139 5.58 14.67 6.77
C PHE A 139 6.78 14.48 7.71
N VAL A 140 8.01 14.63 7.20
CA VAL A 140 9.29 14.50 7.92
C VAL A 140 9.61 15.78 8.69
#